data_AF-A0A935H5B4-F1
#
_entry.id   AF-A0A935H5B4-F1
#
_cell.length_a   1.000
_cell.length_b   1.000
_cell.length_c   1.000
_cell.angle_alpha   90.00
_cell.angle_beta   90.00
_cell.angle_gamma   90.00
#
_symmetry.space_group_name_H-M   'P 1'
#
loop_
_entity.id
_entity.type
_entity.pdbx_description
1 polymer ?
#
loop_
_entity_poly.entity_id
_entity_poly.type
_entity_poly.pdbx_seq_one_letter_code
_entity_poly.pdbx_strand_id
1 'polypeptide(L)' 'MFPLTLTPLNANVYTVHTAQGDHVGNLKRVGTVWKFKAIGYDAPGDVIPGGGPLTDRHNTVLQAPDAPTLNAALGAT' A
#
# COMPACT_ATOMS: atom_id res chain seq x y z
N MET A 1 -14.01 5.49 5.89
CA MET A 1 -12.80 4.92 5.28
C MET A 1 -13.11 4.58 3.83
N PHE A 2 -12.29 5.03 2.89
CA PHE A 2 -12.53 4.80 1.46
C PHE A 2 -11.81 3.55 0.98
N PRO A 3 -12.33 2.83 -0.03
CA PRO A 3 -11.68 1.63 -0.54
C PRO A 3 -10.31 1.99 -1.12
N LEU A 4 -9.29 1.24 -0.70
CA LEU A 4 -7.96 1.30 -1.28
C LEU A 4 -7.97 0.61 -2.65
N THR A 5 -7.19 1.14 -3.58
CA THR A 5 -7.04 0.60 -4.94
C THR A 5 -5.60 0.21 -5.23
N LEU A 6 -5.43 -0.70 -6.20
CA LEU A 6 -4.13 -1.15 -6.69
C LEU A 6 -3.96 -0.73 -8.15
N THR A 7 -2.80 -0.17 -8.46
CA THR A 7 -2.37 0.07 -9.84
C THR A 7 -1.10 -0.75 -10.09
N PRO A 8 -1.05 -1.60 -11.13
CA PRO A 8 0.14 -2.37 -11.43
C PRO A 8 1.27 -1.43 -11.87
N LEU A 9 2.43 -1.55 -11.22
CA LEU A 9 3.65 -0.85 -11.63
C LEU A 9 4.57 -1.79 -12.40
N ASN A 10 4.70 -3.03 -11.95
CA ASN A 10 5.37 -4.12 -12.65
C ASN A 10 4.92 -5.48 -12.08
N ALA A 11 5.50 -6.58 -12.57
CA ALA A 11 5.15 -7.94 -12.17
C ALA A 11 5.26 -8.22 -10.66
N ASN A 12 6.04 -7.44 -9.91
CA ASN A 12 6.30 -7.64 -8.48
C ASN A 12 5.89 -6.44 -7.62
N VAL A 13 5.29 -5.40 -8.20
CA VAL A 13 4.94 -4.17 -7.47
C VAL A 13 3.61 -3.60 -7.97
N TYR A 14 2.75 -3.27 -7.01
CA TYR A 14 1.55 -2.46 -7.21
C TYR A 14 1.61 -1.24 -6.30
N THR A 15 1.27 -0.07 -6.83
CA THR A 15 1.05 1.13 -6.01
C THR A 15 -0.34 1.08 -5.39
N VAL A 16 -0.45 1.48 -4.12
CA VAL A 16 -1.69 1.51 -3.33
C VAL A 16 -2.14 2.95 -3.19
N HIS A 17 -3.40 3.22 -3.56
CA HIS A 17 -3.98 4.56 -3.46
C HIS A 17 -5.26 4.58 -2.62
N THR A 18 -5.55 5.72 -2.01
CA THR A 18 -6.89 6.04 -1.48
C THR A 18 -7.90 6.18 -2.63
N ALA A 19 -9.21 6.26 -2.32
CA ALA A 19 -10.20 6.54 -3.37
C ALA A 19 -10.08 7.95 -3.95
N GLN A 20 -9.42 8.86 -3.25
CA GLN A 20 -9.08 10.21 -3.72
C GLN A 20 -7.87 10.20 -4.65
N GLY A 21 -7.16 9.08 -4.77
CA GLY A 21 -5.97 8.93 -5.59
C GLY A 21 -4.65 9.19 -4.86
N ASP A 22 -4.67 9.42 -3.54
CA ASP A 22 -3.44 9.65 -2.77
C ASP A 22 -2.64 8.35 -2.65
N HIS A 23 -1.37 8.38 -2.99
CA HIS A 23 -0.48 7.23 -2.84
C HIS A 23 -0.08 7.05 -1.38
N VAL A 24 -0.33 5.85 -0.84
CA VAL A 24 -0.12 5.54 0.59
C VAL A 24 0.86 4.39 0.80
N GLY A 25 1.38 3.78 -0.26
CA GLY A 25 2.32 2.69 -0.18
C GLY A 25 2.31 1.78 -1.39
N ASN A 26 3.10 0.71 -1.31
CA ASN A 26 3.18 -0.31 -2.36
C ASN A 26 2.88 -1.69 -1.79
N LEU A 27 2.26 -2.56 -2.59
CA LEU A 27 2.41 -4.00 -2.44
C LEU A 27 3.65 -4.44 -3.20
N LYS A 28 4.62 -5.01 -2.50
CA LYS A 28 5.85 -5.55 -3.09
C LYS A 28 5.94 -7.04 -2.85
N ARG A 29 6.20 -7.79 -3.91
CA ARG A 29 6.51 -9.23 -3.81
C ARG A 29 7.91 -9.40 -3.25
N VAL A 30 8.05 -10.19 -2.18
CA VAL A 30 9.32 -10.55 -1.55
C VAL A 30 9.35 -12.07 -1.43
N GLY A 31 10.12 -12.73 -2.28
CA GLY A 31 10.03 -14.18 -2.45
C GLY A 31 8.65 -14.58 -2.98
N THR A 32 7.94 -15.43 -2.24
CA THR A 32 6.59 -15.89 -2.60
C THR A 32 5.47 -15.05 -1.98
N VAL A 33 5.78 -14.12 -1.06
CA VAL A 33 4.76 -13.36 -0.31
C VAL A 33 4.62 -11.92 -0.83
N TRP A 34 3.43 -11.35 -0.68
CA TRP A 34 3.18 -9.93 -0.89
C TRP A 34 3.23 -9.18 0.44
N LYS A 35 3.93 -8.05 0.47
CA LYS A 35 4.02 -7.20 1.67
C LYS A 35 3.61 -5.78 1.33
N PHE A 36 2.78 -5.19 2.18
CA PHE A 36 2.52 -3.76 2.15
C PHE A 36 3.72 -2.98 2.67
N LYS A 37 4.11 -1.94 1.93
CA LYS A 37 5.19 -1.03 2.22
C LYS A 37 4.60 0.38 2.25
N ALA A 38 4.25 0.84 3.43
CA ALA A 38 3.75 2.21 3.65
C ALA A 38 4.73 3.23 3.05
N ILE A 39 4.17 4.25 2.41
CA ILE A 39 4.89 5.42 1.91
C ILE A 39 4.11 6.65 2.34
N GLY A 40 4.83 7.58 2.97
CA GLY A 40 4.36 8.93 3.20
C GLY A 40 5.10 9.92 2.31
N TYR A 41 4.64 11.16 2.36
CA TYR A 41 5.28 12.30 1.73
C TYR A 41 5.37 13.42 2.77
N ASP A 42 6.49 14.13 2.81
CA ASP A 42 6.58 15.36 3.59
C ASP A 42 5.95 16.54 2.83
N ALA A 43 6.00 17.74 3.41
CA ALA A 43 5.39 18.93 2.81
C ALA A 43 6.01 19.33 1.44
N PRO A 44 7.34 19.22 1.23
CA PRO A 44 7.95 19.31 -0.10
C PRO A 44 7.51 18.24 -1.11
N GLY A 45 7.00 17.10 -0.64
CA GLY A 45 6.65 15.96 -1.47
C GLY A 45 7.77 14.91 -1.58
N ASP A 46 8.78 14.98 -0.70
CA ASP A 46 9.81 13.96 -0.61
C ASP A 46 9.25 12.69 0.04
N VAL A 47 9.71 11.55 -0.46
CA VAL A 47 9.25 10.23 -0.01
C VAL A 47 9.75 9.97 1.42
N ILE A 48 8.82 9.58 2.29
CA ILE A 48 9.11 9.04 3.63
C ILE A 48 8.85 7.52 3.60
N PRO A 49 9.89 6.67 3.46
CA PRO A 49 9.73 5.22 3.48
C PRO A 49 9.21 4.74 4.83
N GLY A 50 8.14 3.94 4.82
CA GLY A 50 7.52 3.47 6.05
C GLY A 50 6.67 4.50 6.78
N GLY A 51 6.58 5.73 6.26
CA GLY A 51 5.72 6.79 6.79
C GLY A 51 4.32 6.80 6.17
N GLY A 52 3.57 7.86 6.48
CA GLY A 52 2.26 8.15 5.90
C GLY A 52 1.08 7.54 6.67
N PRO A 53 -0.15 7.68 6.14
CA PRO A 53 -1.39 7.34 6.84
C PRO A 53 -1.53 5.87 7.26
N LEU A 54 -0.77 4.97 6.62
CA LEU A 54 -0.80 3.53 6.89
C LEU A 54 0.52 3.00 7.47
N THR A 55 1.30 3.86 8.14
CA THR A 55 2.57 3.51 8.82
C THR A 55 2.42 2.28 9.72
N ASP A 56 1.37 2.22 10.55
CA ASP A 56 1.16 1.13 11.51
C ASP A 56 0.84 -0.21 10.84
N ARG A 57 0.55 -0.19 9.53
CA ARG A 57 0.32 -1.40 8.73
C ARG A 57 1.54 -1.80 7.92
N HIS A 58 2.67 -1.11 8.05
CA HIS A 58 3.89 -1.44 7.31
C HIS A 58 4.28 -2.90 7.53
N ASN A 59 4.74 -3.57 6.47
CA ASN A 59 5.03 -5.01 6.42
C ASN A 59 3.84 -5.98 6.54
N THR A 60 2.58 -5.50 6.59
CA THR A 60 1.41 -6.39 6.54
C THR A 60 1.52 -7.34 5.34
N VAL A 61 1.41 -8.64 5.60
CA VAL A 61 1.49 -9.69 4.58
C VAL A 61 0.12 -9.89 3.96
N LEU A 62 0.06 -9.94 2.63
CA LEU A 62 -1.13 -10.23 1.87
C LEU A 62 -0.94 -11.54 1.10
N GLN A 63 -2.02 -12.30 0.95
CA GLN A 63 -2.02 -13.57 0.21
C GLN A 63 -1.96 -13.33 -1.31
N ALA A 64 -2.56 -12.25 -1.79
CA ALA A 64 -2.61 -11.89 -3.20
C ALA A 64 -2.64 -10.36 -3.38
N PRO A 65 -2.18 -9.84 -4.53
CA PRO A 65 -2.19 -8.42 -4.84
C PRO A 65 -3.52 -8.01 -5.49
N ASP A 66 -4.63 -8.19 -4.76
CA ASP A 66 -5.98 -7.80 -5.20
C ASP A 66 -6.67 -6.87 -4.21
N ALA A 67 -7.65 -6.10 -4.72
CA ALA A 67 -8.34 -5.08 -3.94
C ALA A 67 -9.14 -5.66 -2.75
N PRO A 68 -9.88 -6.78 -2.86
CA PRO A 68 -10.52 -7.41 -1.70
C PRO A 68 -9.55 -7.76 -0.57
N THR A 69 -8.44 -8.45 -0.88
CA THR A 69 -7.42 -8.83 0.10
C THR A 69 -6.78 -7.61 0.74
N LEU A 70 -6.48 -6.59 -0.07
CA LEU A 70 -5.92 -5.32 0.40
C LEU A 70 -6.85 -4.62 1.39
N ASN A 71 -8.13 -4.46 1.05
CA ASN A 71 -9.09 -3.75 1.87
C ASN A 71 -9.45 -4.54 3.15
N ALA A 72 -9.49 -5.86 3.08
CA ALA A 72 -9.63 -6.69 4.28
C ALA A 72 -8.43 -6.52 5.24
N ALA A 73 -7.21 -6.43 4.70
CA ALA A 73 -5.99 -6.31 5.50
C ALA A 73 -5.72 -4.89 6.02
N LEU A 74 -6.03 -3.86 5.23
CA LEU A 74 -5.61 -2.47 5.47
C LEU A 74 -6.78 -1.47 5.56
N GLY A 75 -7.92 -1.81 5.00
CA GLY A 75 -9.10 -0.93 4.84
C GLY A 75 -10.04 -0.90 6.05
N ALA A 76 -9.60 -1.37 7.22
CA ALA A 76 -10.37 -1.35 8.46
C ALA A 76 -9.62 -0.61 9.58
N THR A 77 -9.89 0.67 9.76
CA THR A 77 -9.69 1.50 10.97
C THR A 77 -10.57 2.73 10.89
#